data_AF-A0A914L6Y4-F1
#
_entry.id   AF-A0A914L6Y4-F1
#
_cell.length_a   1.000
_cell.length_b   1.000
_cell.length_c   1.000
_cell.angle_alpha   90.00
_cell.angle_beta   90.00
_cell.angle_gamma   90.00
#
_symmetry.space_group_name_H-M   'P 1'
#
loop_
_entity.id
_entity.type
_entity.pdbx_description
1 polymer ?
#
loop_
_entity_poly.entity_id
_entity_poly.type
_entity_poly.pdbx_seq_one_letter_code
_entity_poly.pdbx_strand_id
1 'polypeptide(L)'
;MHCWLNDKEICKTPSTSNCFTERTEDNKRCGHCASSTCNKCYTHRCNNEKDYDYFCRRKTGSDNICKNSSCYIANLEEMDKGNYDWNCGNCPDIQNHPFKCAKCNNSPFCNTVDFYNNALFCWNKTIEMTKPISDLRNCESQCFVARDEDGKVTQGCGICPLNSKNKDCVNCKERYCNEERLVPKHCWINDKEICKTEYDTPCFTERTLNNQINKGCGKCSSTSTCKQCKDNRCNSEKEFPYFCKSVDGDKECPEPDCFISKG
;
A
#
# COMPACT_ATOMS: atom_id res chain seq x y z
N MET A 1 32.71 -29.03 -29.92
CA MET A 1 32.60 -28.08 -28.78
C MET A 1 31.58 -28.62 -27.78
N HIS A 2 31.69 -28.29 -26.50
CA HIS A 2 30.70 -28.68 -25.47
C HIS A 2 29.96 -27.44 -24.97
N CYS A 3 28.64 -27.52 -24.85
CA CYS A 3 27.80 -26.44 -24.31
C CYS A 3 26.97 -26.96 -23.13
N TRP A 4 26.55 -26.07 -22.24
CA TRP A 4 25.58 -26.37 -21.18
C TRP A 4 24.17 -26.47 -21.76
N LEU A 5 23.40 -27.47 -21.32
CA LEU A 5 21.95 -27.59 -21.51
C LEU A 5 21.18 -27.09 -20.29
N ASN A 6 21.76 -27.23 -19.09
CA ASN A 6 21.30 -26.68 -17.81
C ASN A 6 22.48 -26.76 -16.82
N ASP A 7 22.26 -26.50 -15.52
CA ASP A 7 23.29 -26.59 -14.48
C ASP A 7 23.90 -28.00 -14.29
N LYS A 8 23.30 -29.04 -14.87
CA LYS A 8 23.67 -30.45 -14.64
C LYS A 8 24.02 -31.20 -15.92
N GLU A 9 23.63 -30.71 -17.09
CA GLU A 9 23.74 -31.42 -18.37
C GLU A 9 24.51 -30.64 -19.42
N ILE A 10 25.22 -31.38 -20.30
CA ILE A 10 26.01 -30.85 -21.40
C ILE A 10 25.65 -31.53 -22.73
N CYS A 11 25.73 -30.78 -23.82
CA CYS A 11 25.60 -31.30 -25.17
C CYS A 11 26.95 -31.20 -25.91
N LYS A 12 27.09 -32.00 -26.97
CA LYS A 12 28.20 -31.89 -27.94
C LYS A 12 27.69 -31.26 -29.22
N THR A 13 28.40 -30.24 -29.71
CA THR A 13 28.13 -29.59 -30.99
C THR A 13 29.35 -29.68 -31.92
N PRO A 14 29.15 -29.66 -33.26
CA PRO A 14 30.24 -29.55 -34.23
C PRO A 14 31.17 -28.37 -33.95
N SER A 15 32.42 -28.44 -34.38
CA SER A 15 33.41 -27.35 -34.23
C SER A 15 33.01 -26.05 -34.94
N THR A 16 32.13 -26.13 -35.95
CA THR A 16 31.56 -24.99 -36.69
C THR A 16 30.30 -24.41 -36.06
N SER A 17 29.78 -25.04 -35.01
CA SER A 17 28.57 -24.61 -34.31
C SER A 17 28.90 -23.68 -33.14
N ASN A 18 27.90 -22.96 -32.63
CA ASN A 18 28.00 -22.10 -31.46
C ASN A 18 27.27 -22.73 -30.26
N CYS A 19 27.69 -22.37 -29.05
CA CYS A 19 26.83 -22.48 -27.88
C CYS A 19 25.93 -21.24 -27.85
N PHE A 20 24.78 -21.34 -27.20
CA PHE A 20 23.97 -20.15 -27.00
C PHE A 20 23.13 -20.20 -25.72
N THR A 21 22.75 -19.01 -25.29
CA THR A 21 21.75 -18.77 -24.26
C THR A 21 20.62 -18.02 -24.94
N GLU A 22 19.43 -18.60 -24.95
CA GLU A 22 18.21 -17.96 -25.44
C GLU A 22 17.27 -17.86 -24.24
N ARG A 23 16.95 -16.65 -23.80
CA ARG A 23 16.08 -16.48 -22.62
C ARG A 23 14.62 -16.66 -23.01
N THR A 24 14.18 -17.91 -22.93
CA THR A 24 12.78 -18.34 -22.66
C THR A 24 12.76 -18.98 -21.25
N GLU A 25 11.66 -19.58 -20.79
CA GLU A 25 11.60 -20.22 -19.45
C GLU A 25 12.74 -21.23 -19.19
N ASP A 26 13.32 -21.82 -20.25
CA ASP A 26 14.45 -22.78 -20.19
C ASP A 26 15.75 -22.17 -20.78
N ASN A 27 16.58 -21.60 -19.90
CA ASN A 27 17.64 -20.63 -20.23
C ASN A 27 18.95 -21.15 -20.87
N LYS A 28 19.09 -22.39 -21.37
CA LYS A 28 20.37 -22.87 -21.95
C LYS A 28 20.17 -23.87 -23.08
N ARG A 29 20.84 -23.66 -24.22
CA ARG A 29 20.63 -24.46 -25.44
C ARG A 29 21.89 -24.62 -26.28
N CYS A 30 21.80 -25.51 -27.25
CA CYS A 30 22.90 -25.92 -28.11
C CYS A 30 22.54 -25.81 -29.59
N GLY A 31 23.48 -25.35 -30.42
CA GLY A 31 23.30 -25.33 -31.87
C GLY A 31 22.90 -23.97 -32.43
N HIS A 32 22.03 -23.96 -33.45
CA HIS A 32 21.67 -22.75 -34.16
C HIS A 32 20.70 -21.89 -33.34
N CYS A 33 21.00 -20.60 -33.26
CA CYS A 33 20.14 -19.66 -32.58
C CYS A 33 19.57 -18.62 -33.54
N ALA A 34 18.23 -18.57 -33.59
CA ALA A 34 17.44 -17.76 -34.50
C ALA A 34 16.76 -16.56 -33.83
N SER A 35 16.69 -16.51 -32.49
CA SER A 35 16.11 -15.38 -31.76
C SER A 35 17.04 -14.18 -31.64
N SER A 36 16.47 -12.97 -31.64
CA SER A 36 17.16 -11.72 -31.33
C SER A 36 17.61 -11.60 -29.88
N THR A 37 17.04 -12.40 -28.97
CA THR A 37 17.40 -12.44 -27.52
C THR A 37 18.53 -13.41 -27.22
N CYS A 38 19.22 -13.84 -28.27
CA CYS A 38 20.17 -14.92 -28.17
C CYS A 38 21.62 -14.46 -28.12
N ASN A 39 22.31 -14.87 -27.05
CA ASN A 39 23.74 -14.64 -26.92
C ASN A 39 24.51 -15.89 -27.32
N LYS A 40 25.19 -15.81 -28.47
CA LYS A 40 26.07 -16.86 -28.99
C LYS A 40 27.44 -16.75 -28.35
N CYS A 41 28.04 -17.89 -28.03
CA CYS A 41 29.42 -17.95 -27.56
C CYS A 41 30.13 -19.15 -28.19
N TYR A 42 31.46 -19.02 -28.36
CA TYR A 42 32.25 -19.88 -29.24
C TYR A 42 33.38 -20.63 -28.50
N THR A 43 33.36 -20.61 -27.17
CA THR A 43 34.34 -21.31 -26.32
C THR A 43 33.67 -22.45 -25.55
N HIS A 44 34.46 -23.38 -25.02
CA HIS A 44 33.91 -24.52 -24.30
C HIS A 44 33.11 -24.08 -23.07
N ARG A 45 31.85 -24.53 -22.96
CA ARG A 45 30.99 -24.32 -21.78
C ARG A 45 30.73 -22.85 -21.43
N CYS A 46 30.74 -21.99 -22.45
CA CYS A 46 30.61 -20.54 -22.29
C CYS A 46 29.18 -20.05 -22.01
N ASN A 47 28.15 -20.88 -22.26
CA ASN A 47 26.74 -20.51 -22.10
C ASN A 47 26.22 -20.74 -20.67
N ASN A 48 26.99 -20.31 -19.66
CA ASN A 48 26.61 -20.40 -18.25
C ASN A 48 25.69 -19.23 -17.85
N GLU A 49 24.50 -19.52 -17.32
CA GLU A 49 23.49 -18.52 -16.94
C GLU A 49 23.93 -17.50 -15.89
N LYS A 50 24.94 -17.84 -15.07
CA LYS A 50 25.49 -16.96 -14.03
C LYS A 50 26.36 -15.84 -14.60
N ASP A 51 26.77 -15.96 -15.85
CA ASP A 51 27.70 -15.06 -16.52
C ASP A 51 27.01 -14.13 -17.54
N TYR A 52 25.68 -14.17 -17.67
CA TYR A 52 24.93 -13.35 -18.64
C TYR A 52 24.09 -12.26 -18.00
N ASP A 53 24.13 -11.12 -18.69
CA ASP A 53 23.28 -9.96 -18.45
C ASP A 53 21.78 -10.31 -18.45
N TYR A 54 21.06 -9.52 -17.68
CA TYR A 54 19.63 -9.63 -17.46
C TYR A 54 18.87 -8.78 -18.49
N PHE A 55 17.64 -9.13 -18.85
CA PHE A 55 16.90 -8.39 -19.88
C PHE A 55 15.66 -7.70 -19.32
N CYS A 56 15.48 -6.44 -19.70
CA CYS A 56 14.30 -5.65 -19.42
C CYS A 56 13.68 -5.16 -20.73
N ARG A 57 12.35 -5.02 -20.76
CA ARG A 57 11.64 -4.43 -21.91
C ARG A 57 12.07 -2.97 -22.12
N ARG A 58 11.82 -2.45 -23.33
CA ARG A 58 12.11 -1.08 -23.75
C ARG A 58 11.02 -0.49 -24.63
N LYS A 59 10.95 0.85 -24.67
CA LYS A 59 10.01 1.61 -25.52
C LYS A 59 10.37 1.57 -27.01
N THR A 60 11.66 1.66 -27.34
CA THR A 60 12.17 1.65 -28.72
C THR A 60 13.55 0.99 -28.79
N GLY A 61 13.78 0.16 -29.82
CA GLY A 61 15.05 -0.53 -30.04
C GLY A 61 15.23 -1.80 -29.20
N SER A 62 16.10 -2.69 -29.71
CA SER A 62 16.37 -4.03 -29.15
C SER A 62 16.55 -4.05 -27.64
N ASP A 63 16.03 -5.12 -27.04
CA ASP A 63 16.04 -5.42 -25.61
C ASP A 63 17.40 -5.13 -24.96
N ASN A 64 17.36 -4.48 -23.80
CA ASN A 64 18.57 -4.05 -23.14
C ASN A 64 19.21 -5.19 -22.36
N ILE A 65 20.48 -5.41 -22.63
CA ILE A 65 21.40 -6.14 -21.77
C ILE A 65 21.61 -5.27 -20.51
N CYS A 66 20.95 -5.66 -19.42
CA CYS A 66 21.04 -5.03 -18.10
C CYS A 66 22.08 -5.77 -17.25
N LYS A 67 23.02 -5.02 -16.68
CA LYS A 67 24.01 -5.58 -15.75
C LYS A 67 23.39 -6.12 -14.45
N ASN A 68 22.18 -5.67 -14.10
CA ASN A 68 21.48 -6.01 -12.86
C ASN A 68 20.13 -6.69 -13.15
N SER A 69 19.67 -7.54 -12.23
CA SER A 69 18.40 -8.29 -12.33
C SER A 69 17.14 -7.48 -12.03
N SER A 70 17.22 -6.15 -12.06
CA SER A 70 16.10 -5.25 -11.80
C SER A 70 15.63 -4.61 -13.09
N CYS A 71 14.31 -4.55 -13.28
CA CYS A 71 13.65 -3.79 -14.32
C CYS A 71 12.63 -2.84 -13.71
N TYR A 72 12.30 -1.78 -14.43
CA TYR A 72 11.15 -0.96 -14.08
C TYR A 72 10.31 -0.58 -15.30
N ILE A 73 9.06 -0.23 -15.01
CA ILE A 73 8.11 0.41 -15.92
C ILE A 73 7.54 1.64 -15.22
N ALA A 74 7.64 2.79 -15.87
CA ALA A 74 7.13 4.06 -15.38
C ALA A 74 6.05 4.59 -16.30
N ASN A 75 4.99 5.19 -15.75
CA ASN A 75 3.98 5.89 -16.53
C ASN A 75 4.29 7.39 -16.50
N LEU A 76 4.90 7.92 -17.55
CA LEU A 76 5.46 9.28 -17.57
C LEU A 76 4.39 10.38 -17.58
N GLU A 77 3.19 10.06 -18.05
CA GLU A 77 2.06 10.98 -18.12
C GLU A 77 0.83 10.22 -17.62
N GLU A 78 0.43 10.41 -16.34
CA GLU A 78 -0.78 9.76 -15.81
C GLU A 78 -2.04 10.08 -16.65
N MET A 79 -2.01 11.18 -17.41
CA MET A 79 -3.11 11.65 -18.27
C MET A 79 -3.12 11.06 -19.69
N ASP A 80 -1.98 10.60 -20.20
CA ASP A 80 -1.88 10.03 -21.55
C ASP A 80 -1.64 8.51 -21.46
N LYS A 81 -2.74 7.75 -21.56
CA LYS A 81 -2.72 6.29 -21.60
C LYS A 81 -1.80 5.80 -22.72
N GLY A 82 -0.61 5.33 -22.36
CA GLY A 82 0.30 4.66 -23.29
C GLY A 82 1.73 5.19 -23.30
N ASN A 83 2.04 6.28 -22.58
CA ASN A 83 3.41 6.79 -22.48
C ASN A 83 4.18 6.11 -21.34
N TYR A 84 4.42 4.80 -21.49
CA TYR A 84 5.26 4.05 -20.58
C TYR A 84 6.73 4.16 -20.95
N ASP A 85 7.60 4.28 -19.96
CA ASP A 85 9.03 4.10 -20.08
C ASP A 85 9.45 2.78 -19.41
N TRP A 86 10.26 2.01 -20.12
CA TRP A 86 10.71 0.69 -19.70
C TRP A 86 12.23 0.65 -19.72
N ASN A 87 12.84 0.31 -18.58
CA ASN A 87 14.30 0.31 -18.49
C ASN A 87 14.84 -0.69 -17.46
N CYS A 88 16.16 -0.80 -17.45
CA CYS A 88 16.92 -1.52 -16.44
C CYS A 88 17.01 -0.74 -15.13
N GLY A 89 17.16 -1.45 -14.03
CA GLY A 89 17.52 -0.90 -12.72
C GLY A 89 16.32 -0.54 -11.86
N ASN A 90 16.54 0.42 -10.97
CA ASN A 90 15.52 0.92 -10.06
C ASN A 90 14.68 2.00 -10.72
N CYS A 91 13.47 2.20 -10.20
CA CYS A 91 12.70 3.39 -10.51
C CYS A 91 13.51 4.67 -10.22
N PRO A 92 13.39 5.71 -11.08
CA PRO A 92 14.07 6.99 -10.88
C PRO A 92 13.75 7.65 -9.52
N ASP A 93 14.59 8.59 -9.09
CA ASP A 93 14.32 9.37 -7.87
C ASP A 93 13.05 10.22 -8.02
N ILE A 94 12.22 10.22 -6.98
CA ILE A 94 10.96 10.95 -6.91
C ILE A 94 11.15 12.47 -7.03
N GLN A 95 12.26 13.03 -6.52
CA GLN A 95 12.50 14.48 -6.54
C GLN A 95 12.57 15.04 -7.96
N ASN A 96 13.12 14.26 -8.88
CA ASN A 96 13.27 14.65 -10.30
C ASN A 96 12.15 14.08 -11.17
N HIS A 97 11.46 13.04 -10.70
CA HIS A 97 10.51 12.25 -11.48
C HIS A 97 9.30 11.82 -10.63
N PRO A 98 8.32 12.72 -10.44
CA PRO A 98 7.16 12.51 -9.57
C PRO A 98 6.06 11.66 -10.22
N PHE A 99 6.43 10.70 -11.07
CA PHE A 99 5.48 9.78 -11.71
C PHE A 99 5.48 8.41 -11.04
N LYS A 100 4.40 7.64 -11.22
CA LYS A 100 4.31 6.27 -10.74
C LYS A 100 5.23 5.34 -11.52
N CYS A 101 5.97 4.53 -10.79
CA CYS A 101 6.90 3.56 -11.34
C CYS A 101 6.82 2.25 -10.57
N ALA A 102 6.79 1.14 -11.31
CA ALA A 102 6.81 -0.21 -10.76
C ALA A 102 8.13 -0.89 -11.10
N LYS A 103 8.82 -1.40 -10.08
CA LYS A 103 10.05 -2.20 -10.16
C LYS A 103 9.74 -3.68 -9.96
N CYS A 104 10.35 -4.52 -10.78
CA CYS A 104 10.35 -5.97 -10.65
C CYS A 104 11.78 -6.51 -10.66
N ASN A 105 12.01 -7.62 -9.98
CA ASN A 105 13.32 -8.26 -9.85
C ASN A 105 13.24 -9.74 -10.22
N ASN A 106 14.38 -10.31 -10.60
CA ASN A 106 14.64 -11.75 -10.72
C ASN A 106 13.73 -12.57 -11.70
N SER A 107 12.93 -11.90 -12.54
CA SER A 107 12.39 -12.44 -13.80
C SER A 107 12.73 -11.55 -15.04
N PRO A 108 13.30 -12.10 -16.13
CA PRO A 108 13.53 -11.37 -17.37
C PRO A 108 12.24 -10.78 -17.95
N PHE A 109 12.32 -9.59 -18.56
CA PHE A 109 11.18 -8.90 -19.19
C PHE A 109 9.97 -8.67 -18.27
N CYS A 110 10.18 -8.69 -16.94
CA CYS A 110 9.12 -8.61 -15.95
C CYS A 110 8.36 -7.28 -15.93
N ASN A 111 8.94 -6.21 -16.49
CA ASN A 111 8.37 -4.87 -16.49
C ASN A 111 7.28 -4.72 -17.56
N THR A 112 6.26 -5.58 -17.53
CA THR A 112 5.13 -5.52 -18.46
C THR A 112 4.09 -4.48 -18.03
N VAL A 113 3.19 -4.10 -18.94
CA VAL A 113 2.03 -3.25 -18.59
C VAL A 113 1.11 -3.97 -17.59
N ASP A 114 0.91 -5.28 -17.77
CA ASP A 114 0.14 -6.09 -16.83
C ASP A 114 0.78 -6.14 -15.45
N PHE A 115 2.11 -6.23 -15.38
CA PHE A 115 2.84 -6.11 -14.13
C PHE A 115 2.60 -4.74 -13.49
N TYR A 116 2.71 -3.64 -14.24
CA TYR A 116 2.46 -2.29 -13.71
C TYR A 116 1.03 -2.11 -13.17
N ASN A 117 0.03 -2.64 -13.90
CA ASN A 117 -1.37 -2.56 -13.51
C ASN A 117 -1.66 -3.37 -12.24
N ASN A 118 -0.97 -4.50 -12.06
CA ASN A 118 -1.13 -5.38 -10.90
C ASN A 118 -0.10 -5.15 -9.78
N ALA A 119 0.87 -4.24 -9.98
CA ALA A 119 1.91 -3.97 -9.01
C ALA A 119 1.29 -3.43 -7.71
N LEU A 120 1.87 -3.88 -6.60
CA LEU A 120 1.41 -3.52 -5.26
C LEU A 120 1.78 -2.07 -4.93
N PHE A 121 0.91 -1.12 -5.25
CA PHE A 121 1.01 0.24 -4.72
C PHE A 121 0.19 0.35 -3.44
N CYS A 122 0.70 1.03 -2.42
CA CYS A 122 -0.03 1.25 -1.17
C CYS A 122 -0.45 2.72 -1.05
N TRP A 123 -1.39 2.99 -0.16
CA TRP A 123 -1.58 4.33 0.38
C TRP A 123 -0.43 4.69 1.31
N ASN A 124 -0.01 5.94 1.26
CA ASN A 124 1.00 6.50 2.13
C ASN A 124 0.43 7.70 2.89
N LYS A 125 0.58 7.65 4.21
CA LYS A 125 0.13 8.69 5.13
C LYS A 125 1.08 8.69 6.32
N THR A 126 1.72 9.84 6.56
CA THR A 126 2.45 10.09 7.80
C THR A 126 1.54 10.74 8.83
N ILE A 127 1.98 10.79 10.08
CA ILE A 127 1.22 11.42 11.18
C ILE A 127 0.92 12.91 10.96
N GLU A 128 1.68 13.59 10.10
CA GLU A 128 1.52 15.02 9.78
C GLU A 128 0.56 15.26 8.61
N MET A 129 0.14 14.20 7.90
CA MET A 129 -0.70 14.30 6.71
C MET A 129 -2.19 14.20 7.04
N THR A 130 -2.99 15.11 6.49
CA THR A 130 -4.45 15.10 6.66
C THR A 130 -5.14 14.02 5.82
N LYS A 131 -4.59 13.70 4.63
CA LYS A 131 -5.12 12.70 3.70
C LYS A 131 -4.00 11.80 3.18
N PRO A 132 -4.29 10.52 2.89
CA PRO A 132 -3.34 9.64 2.22
C PRO A 132 -3.08 10.08 0.78
N ILE A 133 -1.88 9.81 0.30
CA ILE A 133 -1.50 9.90 -1.11
C ILE A 133 -1.15 8.51 -1.64
N SER A 134 -1.32 8.29 -2.94
CA SER A 134 -0.89 7.03 -3.55
C SER A 134 0.64 7.00 -3.62
N ASP A 135 1.26 5.91 -3.18
CA ASP A 135 2.70 5.75 -3.36
C ASP A 135 3.10 5.80 -4.84
N LEU A 136 4.23 6.45 -5.10
CA LEU A 136 4.80 6.55 -6.45
C LEU A 136 5.59 5.30 -6.84
N ARG A 137 5.88 4.41 -5.88
CA ARG A 137 6.68 3.19 -6.08
C ARG A 137 5.88 2.00 -5.56
N ASN A 138 5.94 0.87 -6.25
CA ASN A 138 5.33 -0.34 -5.74
C ASN A 138 6.15 -0.91 -4.57
N CYS A 139 5.46 -1.55 -3.64
CA CYS A 139 6.03 -2.25 -2.52
C CYS A 139 6.45 -3.66 -2.92
N GLU A 140 7.47 -4.19 -2.24
CA GLU A 140 8.02 -5.51 -2.54
C GLU A 140 7.22 -6.66 -1.94
N SER A 141 6.46 -6.42 -0.85
CA SER A 141 5.84 -7.50 -0.07
C SER A 141 4.36 -7.27 0.27
N GLN A 142 4.05 -6.25 1.06
CA GLN A 142 2.71 -5.96 1.54
C GLN A 142 2.55 -4.49 1.90
N CYS A 143 1.31 -4.05 2.11
CA CYS A 143 0.97 -2.77 2.68
C CYS A 143 0.69 -2.90 4.18
N PHE A 144 0.80 -1.80 4.92
CA PHE A 144 0.28 -1.69 6.28
C PHE A 144 -0.58 -0.45 6.46
N VAL A 145 -1.52 -0.54 7.40
CA VAL A 145 -2.22 0.59 8.02
C VAL A 145 -2.19 0.40 9.52
N ALA A 146 -1.83 1.45 10.25
CA ALA A 146 -1.73 1.42 11.70
C ALA A 146 -2.41 2.65 12.32
N ARG A 147 -3.05 2.47 13.47
CA ARG A 147 -3.51 3.55 14.35
C ARG A 147 -2.76 3.48 15.67
N ASP A 148 -2.23 4.61 16.12
CA ASP A 148 -1.54 4.71 17.40
C ASP A 148 -2.46 5.03 18.58
N GLU A 149 -1.86 5.09 19.76
CA GLU A 149 -2.52 5.42 21.03
C GLU A 149 -3.08 6.84 21.07
N ASP A 150 -2.62 7.73 20.20
CA ASP A 150 -3.15 9.08 20.04
C ASP A 150 -4.28 9.13 18.99
N GLY A 151 -4.55 7.99 18.33
CA GLY A 151 -5.56 7.86 17.29
C GLY A 151 -5.07 8.31 15.92
N LYS A 152 -3.77 8.64 15.76
CA LYS A 152 -3.18 9.03 14.48
C LYS A 152 -2.94 7.80 13.61
N VAL A 153 -3.12 7.98 12.31
CA VAL A 153 -3.04 6.88 11.33
C VAL A 153 -1.80 7.01 10.48
N THR A 154 -1.09 5.90 10.31
CA THR A 154 0.02 5.76 9.37
C THR A 154 -0.26 4.65 8.37
N GLN A 155 0.14 4.88 7.13
CA GLN A 155 -0.05 3.95 6.01
C GLN A 155 1.23 3.90 5.18
N GLY A 156 1.58 2.74 4.63
CA GLY A 156 2.69 2.63 3.68
C GLY A 156 3.04 1.20 3.28
N CYS A 157 4.18 1.06 2.60
CA CYS A 157 4.80 -0.22 2.29
C CYS A 157 5.36 -0.92 3.53
N GLY A 158 5.32 -2.25 3.51
CA GLY A 158 5.98 -3.10 4.49
C GLY A 158 5.02 -3.73 5.48
N ILE A 159 5.60 -4.30 6.53
CA ILE A 159 4.88 -5.04 7.55
C ILE A 159 4.51 -4.13 8.73
N CYS A 160 3.52 -4.54 9.53
CA CYS A 160 3.20 -3.84 10.76
C CYS A 160 4.46 -3.71 11.65
N PRO A 161 4.79 -2.51 12.16
CA PRO A 161 5.98 -2.32 12.96
C PRO A 161 5.90 -3.15 14.25
N LEU A 162 6.88 -4.03 14.46
CA LEU A 162 6.92 -5.03 15.54
C LEU A 162 6.92 -4.43 16.97
N ASN A 163 7.31 -3.17 17.12
CA ASN A 163 7.51 -2.51 18.42
C ASN A 163 6.35 -1.62 18.84
N SER A 164 5.12 -2.08 18.75
CA SER A 164 3.98 -1.28 19.17
C SER A 164 2.90 -2.13 19.81
N LYS A 165 3.09 -2.46 21.09
CA LYS A 165 2.14 -3.21 21.93
C LYS A 165 0.73 -2.60 21.98
N ASN A 166 0.57 -1.36 21.52
CA ASN A 166 -0.66 -0.60 21.59
C ASN A 166 -1.12 -0.01 20.23
N LYS A 167 -0.52 -0.44 19.11
CA LYS A 167 -0.98 -0.03 17.78
C LYS A 167 -1.96 -1.05 17.22
N ASP A 168 -3.12 -0.58 16.81
CA ASP A 168 -3.98 -1.37 15.94
C ASP A 168 -3.35 -1.36 14.55
N CYS A 169 -2.94 -2.52 14.03
CA CYS A 169 -2.26 -2.59 12.76
C CYS A 169 -2.71 -3.78 11.92
N VAL A 170 -2.91 -3.53 10.63
CA VAL A 170 -3.34 -4.53 9.65
C VAL A 170 -2.40 -4.52 8.46
N ASN A 171 -2.05 -5.72 7.98
CA ASN A 171 -1.33 -5.94 6.73
C ASN A 171 -2.25 -6.47 5.64
N CYS A 172 -1.96 -6.13 4.39
CA CYS A 172 -2.72 -6.60 3.23
C CYS A 172 -1.82 -6.62 1.97
N LYS A 173 -2.23 -7.38 0.94
CA LYS A 173 -1.38 -7.70 -0.23
C LYS A 173 -1.97 -7.30 -1.58
N GLU A 174 -3.01 -6.48 -1.57
CA GLU A 174 -3.67 -6.00 -2.78
C GLU A 174 -3.34 -4.53 -3.02
N ARG A 175 -3.46 -4.09 -4.27
CA ARG A 175 -3.20 -2.70 -4.64
C ARG A 175 -4.15 -1.76 -3.86
N TYR A 176 -3.57 -0.77 -3.19
CA TYR A 176 -4.26 0.24 -2.37
C TYR A 176 -5.13 -0.35 -1.24
N CYS A 177 -4.79 -1.54 -0.76
CA CYS A 177 -5.61 -2.27 0.22
C CYS A 177 -5.60 -1.69 1.63
N ASN A 178 -4.58 -0.89 1.99
CA ASN A 178 -4.34 -0.47 3.36
C ASN A 178 -5.18 0.76 3.76
N GLU A 179 -6.48 0.69 3.57
CA GLU A 179 -7.40 1.79 3.90
C GLU A 179 -7.55 1.98 5.42
N GLU A 180 -7.78 3.23 5.85
CA GLU A 180 -7.94 3.58 7.27
C GLU A 180 -9.07 2.80 7.97
N ARG A 181 -10.10 2.39 7.24
CA ARG A 181 -11.23 1.63 7.79
C ARG A 181 -10.87 0.23 8.30
N LEU A 182 -9.69 -0.29 7.94
CA LEU A 182 -9.24 -1.61 8.38
C LEU A 182 -8.77 -1.60 9.84
N VAL A 183 -8.40 -0.43 10.38
CA VAL A 183 -8.05 -0.30 11.80
C VAL A 183 -9.27 0.20 12.60
N PRO A 184 -9.48 -0.28 13.83
CA PRO A 184 -10.57 0.18 14.68
C PRO A 184 -10.56 1.69 14.85
N LYS A 185 -11.76 2.26 14.90
CA LYS A 185 -11.96 3.65 15.33
C LYS A 185 -11.92 3.71 16.84
N HIS A 186 -11.31 4.77 17.36
CA HIS A 186 -11.28 5.06 18.80
C HIS A 186 -12.34 6.12 19.13
N CYS A 187 -13.09 5.90 20.21
CA CYS A 187 -13.99 6.89 20.79
C CYS A 187 -13.60 7.11 22.25
N TRP A 188 -13.76 8.34 22.75
CA TRP A 188 -13.54 8.63 24.16
C TRP A 188 -14.61 7.97 25.03
N ILE A 189 -14.18 7.36 26.13
CA ILE A 189 -15.04 6.99 27.26
C ILE A 189 -14.96 8.10 28.31
N ASN A 190 -13.75 8.62 28.52
CA ASN A 190 -13.44 9.78 29.35
C ASN A 190 -12.13 10.41 28.85
N ASP A 191 -11.55 11.36 29.59
CA ASP A 191 -10.34 12.09 29.17
C ASP A 191 -9.07 11.20 29.08
N LYS A 192 -9.11 9.97 29.59
CA LYS A 192 -7.95 9.05 29.65
C LYS A 192 -8.20 7.71 28.96
N GLU A 193 -9.45 7.30 28.85
CA GLU A 193 -9.84 5.99 28.35
C GLU A 193 -10.60 6.08 27.03
N ILE A 194 -10.34 5.10 26.17
CA ILE A 194 -10.97 4.95 24.87
C ILE A 194 -11.62 3.57 24.75
N CYS A 195 -12.72 3.51 24.01
CA CYS A 195 -13.23 2.25 23.46
C CYS A 195 -12.83 2.15 21.98
N LYS A 196 -12.74 0.92 21.48
CA LYS A 196 -12.48 0.61 20.07
C LYS A 196 -13.74 0.08 19.41
N THR A 197 -14.00 0.48 18.18
CA THR A 197 -15.16 0.03 17.42
C THR A 197 -14.86 -0.04 15.92
N GLU A 198 -15.77 -0.63 15.15
CA GLU A 198 -15.66 -0.64 13.68
C GLU A 198 -15.66 0.78 13.12
N TYR A 199 -15.02 0.99 11.97
CA TYR A 199 -14.83 2.33 11.40
C TYR A 199 -16.13 3.11 11.23
N ASP A 200 -17.20 2.46 10.75
CA ASP A 200 -18.51 3.10 10.50
C ASP A 200 -19.38 3.22 11.76
N THR A 201 -19.02 2.58 12.87
CA THR A 201 -19.79 2.65 14.12
C THR A 201 -19.54 4.00 14.79
N PRO A 202 -20.56 4.84 15.03
CA PRO A 202 -20.33 6.19 15.55
C PRO A 202 -19.72 6.20 16.96
N CYS A 203 -19.15 7.34 17.33
CA CYS A 203 -18.91 7.70 18.71
C CYS A 203 -20.10 8.52 19.22
N PHE A 204 -20.47 8.37 20.49
CA PHE A 204 -21.53 9.16 21.10
C PHE A 204 -21.04 9.95 22.31
N THR A 205 -21.77 11.03 22.60
CA THR A 205 -21.77 11.78 23.86
C THR A 205 -23.23 12.04 24.23
N GLU A 206 -23.62 11.78 25.48
CA GLU A 206 -24.97 12.02 25.97
C GLU A 206 -24.98 12.57 27.41
N ARG A 207 -26.07 13.26 27.77
CA ARG A 207 -26.38 13.59 29.16
C ARG A 207 -27.33 12.55 29.75
N THR A 208 -26.94 12.01 30.90
CA THR A 208 -27.82 11.16 31.71
C THR A 208 -28.94 11.99 32.35
N LEU A 209 -29.92 11.32 32.96
CA LEU A 209 -31.00 11.99 33.71
C LEU A 209 -30.48 12.91 34.83
N ASN A 210 -29.28 12.64 35.35
CA ASN A 210 -28.63 13.46 36.38
C ASN A 210 -27.71 14.54 35.77
N ASN A 211 -27.87 14.85 34.48
CA ASN A 211 -27.00 15.76 33.73
C ASN A 211 -25.51 15.38 33.78
N GLN A 212 -25.16 14.12 34.00
CA GLN A 212 -23.77 13.66 33.87
C GLN A 212 -23.44 13.36 32.41
N ILE A 213 -22.21 13.57 31.99
CA ILE A 213 -21.76 13.25 30.63
C ILE A 213 -21.38 11.77 30.56
N ASN A 214 -21.99 11.05 29.62
CA ASN A 214 -21.61 9.70 29.24
C ASN A 214 -21.09 9.72 27.79
N LYS A 215 -20.04 8.93 27.51
CA LYS A 215 -19.39 8.87 26.20
C LYS A 215 -19.03 7.44 25.86
N GLY A 216 -18.97 7.13 24.56
CA GLY A 216 -18.45 5.84 24.14
C GLY A 216 -18.64 5.53 22.67
N CYS A 217 -18.57 4.25 22.39
CA CYS A 217 -18.71 3.65 21.07
C CYS A 217 -20.16 3.22 20.86
N GLY A 218 -20.66 3.40 19.65
CA GLY A 218 -22.00 3.00 19.27
C GLY A 218 -22.92 4.19 19.01
N LYS A 219 -24.20 3.85 18.85
CA LYS A 219 -25.25 4.81 18.53
C LYS A 219 -25.89 5.33 19.81
N CYS A 220 -26.47 6.52 19.72
CA CYS A 220 -27.37 7.03 20.74
C CYS A 220 -28.53 6.06 21.02
N SER A 221 -28.88 5.91 22.29
CA SER A 221 -29.96 5.00 22.73
C SER A 221 -31.37 5.57 22.56
N SER A 222 -31.52 6.77 21.95
CA SER A 222 -32.76 7.44 21.49
C SER A 222 -33.15 8.76 22.18
N THR A 223 -32.24 9.47 22.84
CA THR A 223 -32.56 10.76 23.49
C THR A 223 -32.14 11.95 22.65
N SER A 224 -32.91 13.04 22.72
CA SER A 224 -32.51 14.39 22.26
C SER A 224 -31.28 14.92 23.01
N THR A 225 -30.92 14.29 24.13
CA THR A 225 -29.74 14.59 24.95
C THR A 225 -28.47 13.89 24.48
N CYS A 226 -28.48 13.21 23.32
CA CYS A 226 -27.35 12.48 22.78
C CYS A 226 -26.95 13.01 21.39
N LYS A 227 -25.64 13.21 21.18
CA LYS A 227 -25.04 13.49 19.88
C LYS A 227 -24.10 12.36 19.50
N GLN A 228 -24.01 12.13 18.20
CA GLN A 228 -23.13 11.12 17.63
C GLN A 228 -22.31 11.71 16.50
N CYS A 229 -21.10 11.19 16.31
CA CYS A 229 -20.16 11.65 15.29
C CYS A 229 -19.41 10.45 14.71
N LYS A 230 -18.91 10.59 13.48
CA LYS A 230 -18.32 9.48 12.72
C LYS A 230 -16.80 9.45 12.74
N ASP A 231 -16.14 10.58 13.01
CA ASP A 231 -14.69 10.66 12.96
C ASP A 231 -14.02 10.03 14.20
N ASN A 232 -12.73 9.72 14.09
CA ASN A 232 -11.98 9.17 15.22
C ASN A 232 -11.92 10.20 16.36
N ARG A 233 -12.25 9.76 17.59
CA ARG A 233 -12.18 10.59 18.81
C ARG A 233 -12.98 11.90 18.75
N CYS A 234 -13.99 11.95 17.89
CA CYS A 234 -14.81 13.14 17.66
C CYS A 234 -15.72 13.50 18.84
N ASN A 235 -15.97 12.57 19.76
CA ASN A 235 -16.81 12.77 20.94
C ASN A 235 -16.05 13.45 22.10
N SER A 236 -15.05 14.28 21.77
CA SER A 236 -14.20 14.98 22.72
C SER A 236 -14.84 16.23 23.32
N GLU A 237 -16.08 16.58 22.96
CA GLU A 237 -16.75 17.80 23.42
C GLU A 237 -16.62 17.94 24.95
N LYS A 238 -15.89 18.98 25.36
CA LYS A 238 -15.76 19.41 26.76
C LYS A 238 -16.97 20.21 27.19
N GLU A 239 -17.61 20.90 26.25
CA GLU A 239 -18.83 21.69 26.43
C GLU A 239 -20.00 21.01 25.72
N PHE A 240 -20.38 19.83 26.21
CA PHE A 240 -21.63 19.21 25.80
C PHE A 240 -22.78 19.91 26.55
N PRO A 241 -23.82 20.43 25.86
CA PRO A 241 -24.84 21.28 26.48
C PRO A 241 -25.57 20.55 27.62
N TYR A 242 -26.13 21.34 28.54
CA TYR A 242 -27.08 20.83 29.52
C TYR A 242 -28.46 20.67 28.87
N PHE A 243 -29.30 19.84 29.46
CA PHE A 243 -30.66 19.66 28.97
C PHE A 243 -31.66 19.82 30.11
N CYS A 244 -32.69 20.62 29.88
CA CYS A 244 -33.81 20.80 30.78
C CYS A 244 -35.08 20.21 30.20
N LYS A 245 -35.89 19.57 31.05
CA LYS A 245 -37.22 19.07 30.67
C LYS A 245 -38.17 20.24 30.40
N SER A 246 -38.85 20.23 29.26
CA SER A 246 -39.91 21.18 28.89
C SER A 246 -41.17 20.41 28.47
N VAL A 247 -42.31 21.10 28.44
CA VAL A 247 -43.59 20.59 27.93
C VAL A 247 -43.47 20.11 26.48
N ASP A 248 -42.57 20.72 25.70
CA ASP A 248 -42.31 20.41 24.29
C ASP A 248 -41.16 19.40 24.09
N GLY A 249 -40.67 18.77 25.16
CA GLY A 249 -39.52 17.85 25.14
C GLY A 249 -38.28 18.41 25.81
N ASP A 250 -37.12 17.76 25.63
CA ASP A 250 -35.87 18.25 26.23
C ASP A 250 -35.33 19.45 25.46
N LYS A 251 -34.93 20.50 26.19
CA LYS A 251 -34.38 21.73 25.65
C LYS A 251 -32.89 21.84 25.98
N GLU A 252 -32.06 22.13 24.99
CA GLU A 252 -30.65 22.46 25.19
C GLU A 252 -30.50 23.77 25.97
N CYS A 253 -29.63 23.75 26.98
CA CYS A 253 -29.36 24.87 27.88
C CYS A 253 -27.85 25.10 28.03
N PRO A 254 -27.39 26.37 28.10
CA PRO A 254 -25.99 26.69 28.34
C PRO A 254 -25.57 26.45 29.80
N GLU A 255 -26.51 26.50 30.73
CA GLU A 255 -26.28 26.33 32.17
C GLU A 255 -27.05 25.12 32.72
N PRO A 256 -26.58 24.50 33.83
CA PRO A 256 -27.22 23.31 34.42
C PRO A 256 -28.56 23.60 35.10
N ASP A 257 -28.82 24.86 35.44
CA ASP A 257 -29.95 25.24 36.27
C ASP A 257 -31.25 25.24 35.46
N CYS A 258 -32.14 24.31 35.81
CA CYS A 258 -33.49 24.21 35.28
C CYS A 258 -34.50 24.69 36.33
N PHE A 259 -35.46 25.52 35.94
CA PHE A 259 -36.54 25.96 36.83
C PHE A 259 -37.91 25.61 36.26
N ILE A 260 -38.88 25.37 37.15
CA ILE A 260 -40.29 25.21 36.82
C ILE A 260 -41.00 26.47 37.30
N SER A 261 -41.57 27.24 36.38
CA SER A 261 -42.45 28.36 36.73
C SER A 261 -43.90 27.87 36.74
N LYS A 262 -44.60 28.07 37.86
CA LYS A 262 -46.06 27.92 37.90
C LYS A 262 -46.69 29.21 37.38
N GLY A 263 -47.39 29.10 36.25
CA GLY A 263 -48.32 30.12 35.77
C GLY A 263 -49.58 30.16 36.61
#